data_AF-A0AA88S1V7-F1
#
_entry.id   AF-A0AA88S1V7-F1
#
_cell.length_a   1.000
_cell.length_b   1.000
_cell.length_c   1.000
_cell.angle_alpha   90.00
_cell.angle_beta   90.00
_cell.angle_gamma   90.00
#
_symmetry.space_group_name_H-M   'P 1'
#
loop_
_entity.id
_entity.type
_entity.pdbx_description
1 polymer ?
#
loop_
_entity_poly.entity_id
_entity_poly.type
_entity_poly.pdbx_seq_one_letter_code
_entity_poly.pdbx_strand_id
1 'polypeptide(L)'
;MMKQLLSFPAKFTGDYSTFFTVIALTLLISATIGDKNGATEEEIESMISSLRSNGYDLFATAIASSYLRFHILSGGSYTLFSPPDFALRSLHESSHASVYLQTLHYHVAPRRLACSNLRNRSALFVGPYLDTLLPRRSLLVVNGTVLDDIMVDGVRVSVPDLYLGANIAVHGLDGIFVVAGKLGFASPVNAMKKQRKHHGKPRHGHLESGEALTVTVDGGYQI
;
A
#
# COMPACT_ATOMS: atom_id res chain seq x y z
N MET A 1 -17.54 -85.40 -9.99
CA MET A 1 -17.83 -84.16 -9.22
C MET A 1 -16.52 -83.72 -8.57
N MET A 2 -16.00 -82.49 -8.62
CA MET A 2 -16.37 -81.20 -9.18
C MET A 2 -15.04 -80.41 -9.30
N LYS A 3 -14.89 -79.63 -10.38
CA LYS A 3 -13.80 -78.66 -10.56
C LYS A 3 -14.09 -77.44 -9.67
N GLN A 4 -13.12 -76.96 -8.89
CA GLN A 4 -13.17 -75.63 -8.27
C GLN A 4 -12.02 -74.80 -8.84
N LEU A 5 -12.43 -73.80 -9.63
CA LEU A 5 -11.59 -72.80 -10.29
C LEU A 5 -11.02 -71.82 -9.27
N LEU A 6 -9.71 -71.60 -9.34
CA LEU A 6 -9.04 -70.42 -8.80
C LEU A 6 -9.56 -69.17 -9.53
N SER A 7 -10.31 -68.33 -8.83
CA SER A 7 -10.73 -67.01 -9.30
C SER A 7 -9.63 -66.00 -9.01
N PHE A 8 -8.97 -65.51 -10.06
CA PHE A 8 -8.11 -64.32 -9.99
C PHE A 8 -8.98 -63.06 -10.13
N PRO A 9 -8.71 -61.97 -9.38
CA PRO A 9 -9.45 -60.73 -9.57
C PRO A 9 -9.18 -60.15 -10.96
N ALA A 10 -10.26 -59.66 -11.58
CA ALA A 10 -10.28 -59.07 -12.90
C ALA A 10 -9.19 -58.00 -13.06
N LYS A 11 -8.40 -58.11 -14.12
CA LYS A 11 -7.52 -57.04 -14.57
C LYS A 11 -8.39 -55.82 -14.86
N PHE A 12 -8.17 -54.73 -14.12
CA PHE A 12 -8.76 -53.44 -14.41
C PHE A 12 -8.15 -52.92 -15.72
N THR A 13 -8.77 -53.27 -16.84
CA THR A 13 -8.45 -52.74 -18.17
C THR A 13 -9.10 -51.36 -18.27
N GLY A 14 -8.54 -50.38 -17.58
CA GLY A 14 -8.89 -48.98 -17.75
C GLY A 14 -8.45 -48.54 -19.15
N ASP A 15 -9.40 -48.13 -19.97
CA ASP A 15 -9.17 -47.75 -21.35
C ASP A 15 -8.28 -46.49 -21.38
N TYR A 16 -6.98 -46.66 -21.62
CA TYR A 16 -5.99 -45.57 -21.52
C TYR A 16 -6.38 -44.37 -22.39
N SER A 17 -7.11 -44.61 -23.48
CA SER A 17 -7.73 -43.60 -24.34
C SER A 17 -8.60 -42.62 -23.54
N THR A 18 -9.45 -43.13 -22.65
CA THR A 18 -10.32 -42.29 -21.79
C THR A 18 -9.54 -41.50 -20.74
N PHE A 19 -8.46 -42.08 -20.21
CA PHE A 19 -7.57 -41.37 -19.30
C PHE A 19 -6.85 -40.21 -20.00
N PHE A 20 -6.29 -40.47 -21.20
CA PHE A 20 -5.63 -39.44 -21.99
C PHE A 20 -6.60 -38.36 -22.47
N THR A 21 -7.83 -38.70 -22.83
CA THR A 21 -8.84 -37.71 -23.25
C THR A 21 -9.32 -36.88 -22.07
N VAL A 22 -9.47 -37.44 -20.87
CA VAL A 22 -9.80 -36.68 -19.65
C VAL A 22 -8.66 -35.74 -19.26
N ILE A 23 -7.40 -36.18 -19.35
CA ILE A 23 -6.22 -35.32 -19.09
C ILE A 23 -6.11 -34.21 -20.15
N ALA A 24 -6.28 -34.55 -21.43
CA ALA A 24 -6.26 -33.55 -22.51
C ALA A 24 -7.41 -32.56 -22.38
N LEU A 25 -8.61 -33.01 -21.99
CA LEU A 25 -9.78 -32.17 -21.77
C LEU A 25 -9.59 -31.27 -20.54
N THR A 26 -9.01 -31.77 -19.45
CA THR A 26 -8.69 -30.93 -18.27
C THR A 26 -7.60 -29.90 -18.57
N LEU A 27 -6.58 -30.25 -19.35
CA LEU A 27 -5.56 -29.30 -19.83
C LEU A 27 -6.16 -28.27 -20.80
N LEU A 28 -7.06 -28.69 -21.69
CA LEU A 28 -7.74 -27.81 -22.63
C LEU A 28 -8.71 -26.85 -21.92
N ILE A 29 -9.46 -27.32 -20.92
CA ILE A 29 -10.30 -26.47 -20.07
C ILE A 29 -9.43 -25.48 -19.29
N SER A 30 -8.27 -25.89 -18.79
CA SER A 30 -7.34 -24.99 -18.09
C SER A 30 -6.78 -23.91 -19.02
N ALA A 31 -6.54 -24.24 -20.30
CA ALA A 31 -6.05 -23.30 -21.31
C ALA A 31 -7.14 -22.35 -21.85
N THR A 32 -8.43 -22.70 -21.74
CA THR A 32 -9.55 -21.89 -22.24
C THR A 32 -10.22 -21.02 -21.18
N ILE A 33 -9.91 -21.17 -19.88
CA ILE A 33 -10.34 -20.24 -18.83
C ILE A 33 -9.38 -19.04 -18.81
N GLY A 34 -9.31 -18.35 -19.94
CA GLY A 34 -8.69 -17.04 -20.08
C GLY A 34 -9.73 -15.96 -19.85
N ASP A 35 -10.14 -15.79 -18.60
CA ASP A 35 -10.68 -14.54 -18.02
C ASP A 35 -10.94 -14.77 -16.53
N LYS A 36 -9.87 -14.89 -15.75
CA LYS A 36 -10.00 -14.64 -14.31
C LYS A 36 -10.07 -13.12 -14.17
N ASN A 37 -11.23 -12.61 -13.78
CA ASN A 37 -11.43 -11.20 -13.38
C ASN A 37 -10.66 -10.83 -12.09
N GLY A 38 -9.56 -11.52 -11.79
CA GLY A 38 -8.79 -11.40 -10.56
C GLY A 38 -7.39 -12.00 -10.69
N ALA A 39 -6.52 -11.63 -9.75
CA ALA A 39 -5.13 -12.06 -9.75
C ALA A 39 -5.01 -13.59 -9.70
N THR A 40 -4.07 -14.15 -10.48
CA THR A 40 -3.79 -15.58 -10.44
C THR A 40 -2.76 -15.90 -9.36
N GLU A 41 -2.66 -17.18 -8.98
CA GLU A 41 -1.65 -17.62 -8.01
C GLU A 41 -0.24 -17.37 -8.55
N GLU A 42 -0.03 -17.61 -9.83
CA GLU A 42 1.23 -17.36 -10.53
C GLU A 42 1.58 -15.87 -10.55
N GLU A 43 0.59 -14.99 -10.73
CA GLU A 43 0.78 -13.54 -10.65
C GLU A 43 1.22 -13.11 -9.23
N ILE A 44 0.59 -13.67 -8.20
CA ILE A 44 0.94 -13.40 -6.80
C ILE A 44 2.36 -13.90 -6.48
N GLU A 45 2.74 -15.10 -6.93
CA GLU A 45 4.09 -15.61 -6.70
C GLU A 45 5.16 -14.78 -7.42
N SER A 46 4.87 -14.34 -8.65
CA SER A 46 5.75 -13.44 -9.40
C SER A 46 5.90 -12.07 -8.70
N MET A 47 4.80 -11.53 -8.18
CA MET A 47 4.80 -10.32 -7.36
C MET A 47 5.63 -10.51 -6.07
N ILE A 48 5.43 -11.59 -5.32
CA ILE A 48 6.18 -11.89 -4.09
C ILE A 48 7.67 -12.02 -4.40
N SER A 49 8.04 -12.69 -5.48
CA SER A 49 9.43 -12.79 -5.93
C SER A 49 10.04 -11.42 -6.22
N SER A 50 9.29 -10.54 -6.89
CA SER A 50 9.72 -9.17 -7.21
C SER A 50 9.88 -8.30 -5.96
N LEU A 51 9.01 -8.44 -4.96
CA LEU A 51 9.16 -7.77 -3.66
C LEU A 51 10.46 -8.18 -2.95
N ARG A 52 10.72 -9.49 -2.86
CA ARG A 52 11.91 -10.03 -2.19
C ARG A 52 13.20 -9.60 -2.89
N SER A 53 13.25 -9.66 -4.22
CA SER A 53 14.45 -9.25 -4.98
C SER A 53 14.79 -7.76 -4.87
N ASN A 54 13.82 -6.94 -4.43
CA ASN A 54 13.99 -5.50 -4.22
C ASN A 54 14.07 -5.11 -2.72
N GLY A 55 14.19 -6.06 -1.80
CA GLY A 55 14.38 -5.80 -0.36
C GLY A 55 13.11 -5.45 0.42
N TYR A 56 11.96 -5.92 -0.05
CA TYR A 56 10.65 -5.79 0.62
C TYR A 56 10.18 -7.14 1.19
N ASP A 57 11.08 -7.89 1.84
CA ASP A 57 10.87 -9.27 2.28
C ASP A 57 9.77 -9.39 3.34
N LEU A 58 9.67 -8.43 4.26
CA LEU A 58 8.65 -8.45 5.31
C LEU A 58 7.25 -8.22 4.74
N PHE A 59 7.11 -7.33 3.75
CA PHE A 59 5.83 -7.11 3.10
C PHE A 59 5.43 -8.32 2.25
N ALA A 60 6.37 -8.91 1.50
CA ALA A 60 6.12 -10.15 0.76
C ALA A 60 5.66 -11.29 1.69
N THR A 61 6.32 -11.44 2.84
CA THR A 61 5.96 -12.43 3.87
C THR A 61 4.60 -12.14 4.47
N ALA A 62 4.29 -10.87 4.77
CA ALA A 62 2.99 -10.46 5.27
C ALA A 62 1.87 -10.79 4.28
N ILE A 63 2.06 -10.55 2.98
CA ILE A 63 1.09 -10.94 1.95
C ILE A 63 0.94 -12.46 1.91
N ALA A 64 2.05 -13.20 1.83
CA ALA A 64 2.04 -14.65 1.70
C ALA A 64 1.36 -15.38 2.87
N SER A 65 1.46 -14.82 4.08
CA SER A 65 0.99 -15.45 5.32
C SER A 65 -0.33 -14.90 5.85
N SER A 66 -0.85 -13.80 5.31
CA SER A 66 -2.07 -13.16 5.81
C SER A 66 -3.28 -13.41 4.93
N TYR A 67 -4.45 -13.07 5.47
CA TYR A 67 -5.72 -13.09 4.74
C TYR A 67 -5.73 -12.16 3.50
N LEU A 68 -4.73 -11.27 3.38
CA LEU A 68 -4.58 -10.40 2.22
C LEU A 68 -4.38 -11.19 0.92
N ARG A 69 -3.65 -12.33 0.96
CA ARG A 69 -3.53 -13.22 -0.21
C ARG A 69 -4.89 -13.72 -0.68
N PHE A 70 -5.70 -14.22 0.26
CA PHE A 70 -7.05 -14.72 -0.06
C PHE A 70 -7.93 -13.61 -0.64
N HIS A 71 -7.85 -12.39 -0.08
CA HIS A 71 -8.59 -11.26 -0.60
C HIS A 71 -8.19 -10.91 -2.04
N ILE A 72 -6.89 -10.86 -2.34
CA ILE A 72 -6.37 -10.59 -3.69
C ILE A 72 -6.81 -11.67 -4.69
N LEU A 73 -6.79 -12.95 -4.27
CA LEU A 73 -7.25 -14.08 -5.08
C LEU A 73 -8.77 -14.11 -5.28
N SER A 74 -9.54 -13.54 -4.36
CA SER A 74 -11.02 -13.60 -4.40
C SER A 74 -11.64 -12.82 -5.56
N GLY A 75 -10.84 -12.01 -6.26
CA GLY A 75 -11.24 -11.27 -7.46
C GLY A 75 -10.79 -9.81 -7.42
N GLY A 76 -10.81 -9.16 -8.57
CA GLY A 76 -10.50 -7.74 -8.72
C GLY A 76 -9.03 -7.44 -9.00
N SER A 77 -8.73 -6.15 -9.06
CA SER A 77 -7.40 -5.64 -9.40
C SER A 77 -6.93 -4.70 -8.30
N TYR A 78 -5.64 -4.76 -7.95
CA TYR A 78 -5.10 -4.14 -6.75
C TYR A 78 -3.83 -3.34 -7.04
N THR A 79 -3.61 -2.30 -6.24
CA THR A 79 -2.33 -1.60 -6.15
C THR A 79 -1.84 -1.72 -4.73
N LEU A 80 -0.64 -2.28 -4.56
CA LEU A 80 0.01 -2.42 -3.27
C LEU A 80 1.12 -1.39 -3.16
N PHE A 81 1.09 -0.60 -2.10
CA PHE A 81 2.17 0.30 -1.76
C PHE A 81 3.05 -0.40 -0.75
N SER A 82 4.25 -0.79 -1.14
CA SER A 82 5.13 -1.61 -0.31
C SER A 82 6.00 -0.75 0.60
N PRO A 83 5.81 -0.80 1.93
CA PRO A 83 6.67 -0.10 2.87
C PRO A 83 8.02 -0.83 2.99
N PRO A 84 9.13 -0.12 3.25
CA PRO A 84 10.43 -0.74 3.42
C PRO A 84 10.48 -1.57 4.70
N ASP A 85 11.29 -2.63 4.70
CA ASP A 85 11.34 -3.62 5.78
C ASP A 85 11.63 -3.03 7.15
N PHE A 86 12.49 -1.99 7.24
CA PHE A 86 12.77 -1.35 8.52
C PHE A 86 11.50 -0.75 9.15
N ALA A 87 10.61 -0.17 8.34
CA ALA A 87 9.39 0.48 8.82
C ALA A 87 8.35 -0.55 9.28
N LEU A 88 8.21 -1.67 8.56
CA LEU A 88 7.34 -2.78 8.98
C LEU A 88 7.84 -3.46 10.24
N ARG A 89 9.17 -3.64 10.38
CA ARG A 89 9.76 -4.21 11.60
C ARG A 89 9.47 -3.32 12.81
N SER A 90 9.71 -2.02 12.70
CA SER A 90 9.40 -1.07 13.78
C SER A 90 7.91 -1.10 14.14
N LEU A 91 7.01 -1.14 13.15
CA LEU A 91 5.57 -1.26 13.41
C LEU A 91 5.23 -2.56 14.14
N HIS A 92 5.81 -3.69 13.73
CA HIS A 92 5.58 -4.98 14.37
C HIS A 92 6.01 -4.99 15.83
N GLU A 93 7.15 -4.36 16.14
CA GLU A 93 7.69 -4.25 17.50
C GLU A 93 6.90 -3.27 18.38
N SER A 94 6.36 -2.21 17.78
CA SER A 94 5.74 -1.09 18.51
C SER A 94 4.22 -1.11 18.54
N SER A 95 3.55 -2.10 17.94
CA SER A 95 2.09 -2.10 17.80
C SER A 95 1.43 -3.45 18.06
N HIS A 96 0.14 -3.41 18.34
CA HIS A 96 -0.68 -4.62 18.50
C HIS A 96 -0.95 -5.25 17.13
N ALA A 97 -1.16 -6.57 17.11
CA ALA A 97 -1.47 -7.32 15.89
C ALA A 97 -2.63 -6.73 15.07
N SER A 98 -3.66 -6.17 15.73
CA SER A 98 -4.77 -5.51 15.05
C SER A 98 -4.35 -4.26 14.27
N VAL A 99 -3.47 -3.43 14.83
CA VAL A 99 -2.93 -2.23 14.18
C VAL A 99 -2.02 -2.62 13.02
N TYR A 100 -1.20 -3.65 13.21
CA TYR A 100 -0.37 -4.23 12.15
C TYR A 100 -1.22 -4.67 10.95
N LEU A 101 -2.26 -5.48 11.16
CA LEU A 101 -3.15 -5.95 10.09
C LEU A 101 -3.93 -4.81 9.43
N GLN A 102 -4.46 -3.86 10.21
CA GLN A 102 -5.12 -2.68 9.65
C GLN A 102 -4.17 -1.86 8.77
N THR A 103 -2.91 -1.73 9.18
CA THR A 103 -1.88 -1.02 8.43
C THR A 103 -1.58 -1.73 7.11
N LEU A 104 -1.48 -3.06 7.10
CA LEU A 104 -1.34 -3.82 5.85
C LEU A 104 -2.51 -3.56 4.89
N HIS A 105 -3.76 -3.59 5.38
CA HIS A 105 -4.93 -3.27 4.57
C HIS A 105 -4.93 -1.82 4.06
N TYR A 106 -4.38 -0.88 4.83
CA TYR A 106 -4.26 0.51 4.42
C TYR A 106 -3.27 0.73 3.27
N HIS A 107 -2.32 -0.19 3.08
CA HIS A 107 -1.34 -0.16 1.99
C HIS A 107 -1.86 -0.76 0.68
N VAL A 108 -3.12 -1.19 0.62
CA VAL A 108 -3.70 -1.82 -0.57
C VAL A 108 -4.91 -1.05 -1.06
N ALA A 109 -4.88 -0.61 -2.32
CA ALA A 109 -6.00 0.00 -3.00
C ALA A 109 -6.72 -1.02 -3.91
N PRO A 110 -8.07 -1.08 -3.94
CA PRO A 110 -8.85 -2.06 -4.72
C PRO A 110 -8.97 -1.67 -6.20
N ARG A 111 -7.89 -1.18 -6.79
CA ARG A 111 -7.75 -0.86 -8.21
C ARG A 111 -6.31 -1.08 -8.64
N ARG A 112 -6.06 -1.62 -9.83
CA ARG A 112 -4.72 -1.65 -10.41
C ARG A 112 -4.39 -0.32 -11.07
N LEU A 113 -3.30 0.30 -10.66
CA LEU A 113 -2.83 1.60 -11.14
C LEU A 113 -1.32 1.51 -11.36
N ALA A 114 -0.86 1.77 -12.58
CA ALA A 114 0.55 2.00 -12.83
C ALA A 114 0.95 3.42 -12.39
N CYS A 115 2.25 3.70 -12.32
CA CYS A 115 2.79 5.01 -11.95
C CYS A 115 2.25 6.12 -12.87
N SER A 116 2.10 5.82 -14.16
CA SER A 116 1.49 6.73 -15.14
C SER A 116 0.05 7.10 -14.78
N ASN A 117 -0.73 6.18 -14.20
CA ASN A 117 -2.08 6.44 -13.72
C ASN A 117 -2.07 7.28 -12.45
N LEU A 118 -1.15 7.03 -11.52
CA LEU A 118 -1.00 7.84 -10.30
C LEU A 118 -0.64 9.30 -10.62
N ARG A 119 0.18 9.51 -11.65
CA ARG A 119 0.57 10.85 -12.12
C ARG A 119 -0.56 11.58 -12.83
N ASN A 120 -1.40 10.83 -13.56
CA ASN A 120 -2.55 11.39 -14.25
C ASN A 120 -3.77 11.45 -13.32
N ARG A 121 -4.00 12.60 -12.69
CA ARG A 121 -5.15 12.81 -11.77
C ARG A 121 -6.52 12.51 -12.39
N SER A 122 -6.67 12.60 -13.72
CA SER A 122 -7.92 12.26 -14.39
C SER A 122 -8.18 10.74 -14.42
N ALA A 123 -7.17 9.90 -14.19
CA ALA A 123 -7.32 8.46 -14.06
C ALA A 123 -7.91 8.04 -12.69
N LEU A 124 -7.93 8.96 -11.72
CA LEU A 124 -8.51 8.76 -10.39
C LEU A 124 -10.00 9.14 -10.44
N PHE A 125 -10.88 8.25 -9.97
CA PHE A 125 -12.34 8.45 -10.07
C PHE A 125 -12.86 9.58 -9.16
N VAL A 126 -12.25 9.77 -7.99
CA VAL A 126 -12.75 10.68 -6.93
C VAL A 126 -11.65 11.66 -6.54
N GLY A 127 -11.34 12.60 -7.44
CA GLY A 127 -10.30 13.59 -7.22
C GLY A 127 -8.93 12.93 -6.93
N PRO A 128 -8.09 13.48 -6.04
CA PRO A 128 -6.77 12.92 -5.74
C PRO A 128 -6.80 11.73 -4.77
N TYR A 129 -7.97 11.15 -4.47
CA TYR A 129 -8.10 10.13 -3.43
C TYR A 129 -8.21 8.72 -4.00
N LEU A 130 -7.56 7.78 -3.32
CA LEU A 130 -7.63 6.35 -3.57
C LEU A 130 -8.24 5.64 -2.38
N ASP A 131 -9.32 4.87 -2.57
CA ASP A 131 -9.83 4.00 -1.53
C ASP A 131 -8.83 2.89 -1.18
N THR A 132 -8.97 2.30 0.00
CA THR A 132 -8.12 1.21 0.48
C THR A 132 -8.94 0.01 0.93
N LEU A 133 -8.28 -1.13 1.14
CA LEU A 133 -8.89 -2.31 1.77
C LEU A 133 -9.17 -2.13 3.26
N LEU A 134 -8.76 -0.99 3.85
CA LEU A 134 -9.18 -0.57 5.17
C LEU A 134 -10.45 0.30 5.03
N PRO A 135 -11.63 -0.14 5.50
CA PRO A 135 -12.87 0.59 5.28
C PRO A 135 -12.83 2.04 5.76
N ARG A 136 -13.42 2.94 4.96
CA ARG A 136 -13.51 4.40 5.23
C ARG A 136 -12.16 5.10 5.34
N ARG A 137 -11.10 4.52 4.79
CA ARG A 137 -9.78 5.14 4.68
C ARG A 137 -9.39 5.25 3.22
N SER A 138 -8.91 6.43 2.85
CA SER A 138 -8.39 6.73 1.53
C SER A 138 -6.97 7.30 1.63
N LEU A 139 -6.20 7.14 0.56
CA LEU A 139 -4.87 7.67 0.38
C LEU A 139 -4.95 8.92 -0.48
N LEU A 140 -4.24 9.98 -0.10
CA LEU A 140 -4.15 11.21 -0.89
C LEU A 140 -2.95 11.11 -1.84
N VAL A 141 -3.18 11.20 -3.15
CA VAL A 141 -2.13 11.22 -4.17
C VAL A 141 -1.84 12.65 -4.60
N VAL A 142 -0.60 13.08 -4.48
CA VAL A 142 -0.12 14.39 -4.94
C VAL A 142 1.22 14.26 -5.66
N ASN A 143 1.49 15.17 -6.59
CA ASN A 143 2.83 15.29 -7.15
C ASN A 143 3.77 15.85 -6.07
N GLY A 144 4.98 15.31 -6.01
CA GLY A 144 6.03 15.80 -5.14
C GLY A 144 6.54 17.18 -5.56
N THR A 145 7.39 17.75 -4.71
CA THR A 145 8.03 19.06 -4.95
C THR A 145 9.26 18.94 -5.87
N VAL A 146 9.84 17.75 -5.98
CA VAL A 146 10.90 17.41 -6.94
C VAL A 146 10.24 16.89 -8.21
N LEU A 147 10.84 17.19 -9.37
CA LEU A 147 10.33 16.77 -10.67
C LEU A 147 10.09 15.25 -10.69
N ASP A 148 8.90 14.87 -11.11
CA ASP A 148 8.41 13.49 -11.27
C ASP A 148 8.17 12.66 -10.00
N ASP A 149 8.36 13.23 -8.80
CA ASP A 149 8.00 12.56 -7.55
C ASP A 149 6.48 12.39 -7.40
N ILE A 150 6.08 11.28 -6.80
CA ILE A 150 4.69 11.01 -6.42
C ILE A 150 4.67 10.76 -4.91
N MET A 151 3.80 11.48 -4.22
CA MET A 151 3.55 11.30 -2.79
C MET A 151 2.17 10.68 -2.61
N VAL A 152 2.11 9.61 -1.82
CA VAL A 152 0.87 8.93 -1.44
C VAL A 152 0.74 9.02 0.07
N ASP A 153 -0.31 9.69 0.53
CA ASP A 153 -0.55 10.02 1.94
C ASP A 153 0.66 10.65 2.66
N GLY A 154 1.44 11.45 1.94
CA GLY A 154 2.63 12.13 2.45
C GLY A 154 3.90 11.28 2.48
N VAL A 155 3.86 10.03 1.98
CA VAL A 155 5.02 9.14 1.82
C VAL A 155 5.43 9.11 0.34
N ARG A 156 6.73 9.13 0.03
CA ARG A 156 7.20 9.14 -1.35
C ARG A 156 7.13 7.73 -1.95
N VAL A 157 6.71 7.64 -3.20
CA VAL A 157 6.92 6.46 -4.02
C VAL A 157 8.38 6.44 -4.46
N SER A 158 9.17 5.56 -3.86
CA SER A 158 10.62 5.44 -4.11
C SER A 158 10.94 4.53 -5.29
N VAL A 159 10.15 3.47 -5.48
CA VAL A 159 10.30 2.51 -6.58
C VAL A 159 8.95 2.41 -7.31
N PRO A 160 8.68 3.29 -8.29
CA PRO A 160 7.47 3.20 -9.09
C PRO A 160 7.47 1.91 -9.91
N ASP A 161 6.30 1.31 -10.11
CA ASP A 161 6.10 0.12 -10.94
C ASP A 161 7.04 -1.06 -10.59
N LEU A 162 7.35 -1.22 -9.30
CA LEU A 162 8.17 -2.32 -8.76
C LEU A 162 7.71 -3.69 -9.28
N TYR A 163 6.40 -3.85 -9.43
CA TYR A 163 5.81 -4.98 -10.13
C TYR A 163 4.57 -4.52 -10.91
N LEU A 164 4.42 -4.99 -12.14
CA LEU A 164 3.23 -4.80 -12.96
C LEU A 164 2.77 -6.14 -13.53
N GLY A 165 1.67 -6.64 -12.99
CA GLY A 165 0.93 -7.77 -13.53
C GLY A 165 -0.35 -7.33 -14.25
N ALA A 166 -1.19 -8.31 -14.61
CA ALA A 166 -2.48 -8.06 -15.25
C ALA A 166 -3.49 -7.42 -14.28
N ASN A 167 -3.54 -7.90 -13.04
CA ASN A 167 -4.44 -7.45 -11.99
C ASN A 167 -3.73 -6.75 -10.83
N ILE A 168 -2.41 -6.89 -10.71
CA ILE A 168 -1.64 -6.33 -9.60
C ILE A 168 -0.68 -5.24 -10.09
N ALA A 169 -0.60 -4.14 -9.36
CA ALA A 169 0.51 -3.19 -9.41
C ALA A 169 1.17 -3.10 -8.04
N VAL A 170 2.48 -2.92 -8.00
CA VAL A 170 3.21 -2.64 -6.76
C VAL A 170 4.09 -1.41 -6.94
N HIS A 171 4.07 -0.53 -5.94
CA HIS A 171 4.98 0.61 -5.84
C HIS A 171 5.73 0.53 -4.52
N GLY A 172 7.06 0.59 -4.55
CA GLY A 172 7.88 0.71 -3.34
C GLY A 172 7.80 2.11 -2.75
N LEU A 173 7.73 2.19 -1.42
CA LEU A 173 7.70 3.44 -0.65
C LEU A 173 9.05 3.71 0.02
N ASP A 174 9.26 4.96 0.45
CA ASP A 174 10.35 5.34 1.37
C ASP A 174 9.96 5.32 2.85
N GLY A 175 8.68 5.02 3.14
CA GLY A 175 8.12 5.00 4.48
C GLY A 175 6.88 4.11 4.57
N ILE A 176 6.03 4.36 5.58
CA ILE A 176 4.86 3.52 5.89
C ILE A 176 3.64 4.40 6.16
N PHE A 177 2.47 4.00 5.68
CA PHE A 177 1.21 4.63 6.06
C PHE A 177 0.82 4.16 7.47
N VAL A 178 0.72 5.06 8.44
CA VAL A 178 0.30 4.66 9.79
C VAL A 178 -1.20 4.87 9.91
N VAL A 179 -1.92 3.83 10.30
CA VAL A 179 -3.31 3.96 10.75
C VAL A 179 -3.28 4.70 12.07
N ALA A 180 -3.27 6.03 12.02
CA ALA A 180 -3.49 6.83 13.21
C ALA A 180 -4.90 6.46 13.71
N GLY A 181 -4.94 5.75 14.85
CA GLY A 181 -6.10 5.78 15.72
C GLY A 181 -6.48 7.25 15.86
N LYS A 182 -7.75 7.57 15.69
CA LYS A 182 -8.31 8.92 15.65
C LYS A 182 -7.79 9.78 16.84
N LEU A 183 -6.62 10.37 16.68
CA LEU A 183 -5.94 11.31 17.55
C LEU A 183 -5.34 12.29 16.57
N GLY A 184 -5.97 13.46 16.50
CA GLY A 184 -5.79 14.42 15.43
C GLY A 184 -4.36 14.91 15.31
N PHE A 185 -3.62 14.38 14.33
CA PHE A 185 -2.63 15.18 13.64
C PHE A 185 -3.36 15.93 12.54
N ALA A 186 -3.58 17.22 12.78
CA ALA A 186 -4.19 18.10 11.81
C ALA A 186 -3.36 18.07 10.53
N SER A 187 -4.02 17.79 9.40
CA SER A 187 -3.48 18.00 8.08
C SER A 187 -2.81 19.39 7.99
N PRO A 188 -1.62 19.53 7.36
CA PRO A 188 -0.93 20.82 7.21
C PRO A 188 -1.82 21.90 6.57
N VAL A 189 -2.82 21.47 5.78
CA VAL A 189 -3.81 22.33 5.13
C VAL A 189 -4.71 23.08 6.14
N ASN A 190 -4.98 22.48 7.30
CA ASN A 190 -5.81 23.09 8.34
C ASN A 190 -5.00 23.99 9.30
N ALA A 191 -3.69 23.74 9.45
CA ALA A 191 -2.80 24.59 10.27
C ALA A 191 -2.66 26.00 9.67
N MET A 192 -2.56 26.10 8.34
CA MET A 192 -2.40 27.38 7.64
C MET A 192 -3.66 28.26 7.69
N LYS A 193 -4.85 27.68 7.86
CA LYS A 193 -6.09 28.43 8.07
C LYS A 193 -6.23 28.99 9.49
N LYS A 194 -5.62 28.34 10.49
CA LYS A 194 -5.70 28.76 11.89
C LYS A 194 -4.76 29.93 12.20
N GLN A 195 -3.62 30.02 11.51
CA GLN A 195 -2.68 31.14 11.66
C GLN A 195 -3.20 32.47 11.09
N ARG A 196 -4.01 32.44 10.02
CA ARG A 196 -4.57 33.66 9.40
C ARG A 196 -5.67 34.33 10.22
N LYS A 197 -6.28 33.65 11.20
CA LYS A 197 -7.31 34.24 12.08
C LYS A 197 -6.74 34.98 13.29
N HIS A 198 -5.46 34.78 13.64
CA HIS A 198 -4.86 35.41 14.84
C HIS A 198 -4.13 36.73 14.57
N HIS A 199 -3.96 37.14 13.31
CA HIS A 199 -3.14 38.32 12.96
C HIS A 199 -3.96 39.50 12.39
N GLY A 200 -5.04 39.89 13.08
CA GLY A 200 -5.87 41.00 12.63
C GLY A 200 -6.66 41.68 13.75
N LYS A 201 -5.98 42.51 14.56
CA LYS A 201 -6.63 43.66 15.21
C LYS A 201 -5.58 44.74 15.54
N PRO A 202 -5.64 45.94 14.94
CA PRO A 202 -4.79 47.04 15.37
C PRO A 202 -5.36 47.61 16.68
N ARG A 203 -4.51 47.74 17.70
CA ARG A 203 -4.87 48.44 18.94
C ARG A 203 -4.47 49.91 18.81
N HIS A 204 -5.47 50.78 18.86
CA HIS A 204 -5.35 52.21 19.07
C HIS A 204 -4.82 52.46 20.51
N GLY A 205 -3.72 53.21 20.66
CA GLY A 205 -3.27 53.84 21.91
C GLY A 205 -2.60 55.15 21.52
N HIS A 206 -3.27 56.29 21.67
CA HIS A 206 -3.29 57.16 22.86
C HIS A 206 -1.88 57.58 23.30
N LEU A 207 -1.53 58.81 22.94
CA LEU A 207 -0.34 59.53 23.40
C LEU A 207 -0.49 59.84 24.89
N GLU A 208 0.53 59.51 25.69
CA GLU A 208 0.86 60.31 26.87
C GLU A 208 2.39 60.47 26.97
N SER A 209 2.75 61.67 27.43
CA SER A 209 4.08 62.28 27.50
C SER A 209 4.80 62.03 28.83
N GLY A 210 6.14 62.14 28.81
CA GLY A 210 7.02 62.25 30.00
C GLY A 210 7.57 60.89 30.44
N GLU A 211 8.85 60.68 30.78
CA GLU A 211 9.95 61.55 31.15
C GLU A 211 11.28 60.94 30.69
N ALA A 212 12.27 61.80 30.51
CA ALA A 212 13.65 61.45 30.19
C ALA A 212 14.37 60.86 31.43
N LEU A 213 15.14 59.78 31.23
CA LEU A 213 16.16 59.36 32.19
C LEU A 213 17.49 59.09 31.47
N THR A 214 18.50 59.68 32.06
CA THR A 214 19.87 59.92 31.61
C THR A 214 20.70 58.66 31.40
N VAL A 215 21.45 58.63 30.30
CA VAL A 215 22.53 57.67 30.04
C VAL A 215 23.80 58.17 30.70
N THR A 216 24.27 57.49 31.76
CA THR A 216 25.62 57.68 32.30
C THR A 216 26.54 56.68 31.61
N VAL A 217 27.47 57.20 30.81
CA VAL A 217 28.62 56.49 30.26
C VAL A 217 29.71 56.56 31.32
N ASP A 218 30.21 55.42 31.78
CA ASP A 218 31.52 55.39 32.45
C ASP A 218 32.44 54.40 31.77
N GLY A 219 33.60 54.92 31.39
CA GLY A 219 34.64 54.25 30.63
C GLY A 219 35.65 53.62 31.56
N GLY A 220 36.14 52.45 31.18
CA GLY A 220 37.26 51.78 31.84
C GLY A 220 38.17 51.14 30.80
N TYR A 221 39.14 51.92 30.32
CA TYR A 221 40.28 51.47 29.51
C TYR A 221 41.33 50.86 30.45
N GLN A 222 41.84 49.67 30.15
CA GLN A 222 43.20 49.26 30.53
C GLN A 222 43.83 48.46 29.39
N ILE A 223 44.94 49.05 28.93
CA ILE A 223 46.14 48.55 28.25
C ILE A 223 46.46 47.06 28.39
#